data_AF-A0A1H0KI00-F1
#
_entry.id   AF-A0A1H0KI00-F1
#
_cell.length_a   1.000
_cell.length_b   1.000
_cell.length_c   1.000
_cell.angle_alpha   90.00
_cell.angle_beta   90.00
_cell.angle_gamma   90.00
#
_symmetry.space_group_name_H-M   'P 1'
#
loop_
_entity.id
_entity.type
_entity.pdbx_description
1 polymer ?
#
loop_
_entity_poly.entity_id
_entity_poly.type
_entity_poly.pdbx_seq_one_letter_code
_entity_poly.pdbx_strand_id
1 'polypeptide(L)'
;MKLWMRRLTIIMMSVLTLGAYIPQLDWDDDRKDKDTELPNGEKNSADSAFDEVSDSSLDLEDEEDLWSIDEYIDNMNMQAREQMLSKLGPKIVNRVEDNLLQEILPQMEEVISSIYEQSDDQAPPKLTITEHPSTGYGEKIFHIYDEDEETDVVRFHVRRDMKPKQGYFFNFHYHLKEDGFEEHHTLGDVYWDKNTPPKWMAH
;
A
#
# COMPACT_ATOMS: atom_id res chain seq x y z
N MET A 1 15.90 47.45 0.02
CA MET A 1 14.58 46.76 -0.07
C MET A 1 14.26 46.57 -1.54
N LYS A 2 13.78 45.39 -2.01
CA LYS A 2 13.00 45.18 -3.27
C LYS A 2 13.27 43.89 -4.08
N LEU A 3 14.14 42.97 -3.65
CA LEU A 3 14.26 41.66 -4.34
C LEU A 3 13.55 40.53 -3.61
N TRP A 4 13.70 40.45 -2.28
CA TRP A 4 13.02 39.42 -1.47
C TRP A 4 11.51 39.60 -1.42
N MET A 5 11.02 40.84 -1.24
CA MET A 5 9.58 41.16 -1.28
C MET A 5 8.94 40.80 -2.63
N ARG A 6 9.66 41.00 -3.75
CA ARG A 6 9.15 40.69 -5.09
C ARG A 6 8.96 39.18 -5.30
N ARG A 7 9.84 38.35 -4.73
CA ARG A 7 9.71 36.89 -4.80
C ARG A 7 8.47 36.41 -4.05
N LEU A 8 8.18 37.00 -2.89
CA LEU A 8 7.01 36.64 -2.08
C LEU A 8 5.69 37.00 -2.77
N THR A 9 5.62 38.15 -3.45
CA THR A 9 4.43 38.55 -4.21
C THR A 9 4.14 37.62 -5.39
N ILE A 10 5.18 37.13 -6.09
CA ILE A 10 5.01 36.22 -7.23
C ILE A 10 4.43 34.89 -6.74
N ILE A 11 4.96 34.33 -5.64
CA ILE A 11 4.48 33.06 -5.07
C ILE A 11 3.01 33.18 -4.64
N MET A 12 2.63 34.27 -3.97
CA MET A 12 1.26 34.48 -3.53
C MET A 12 0.28 34.63 -4.71
N MET A 13 0.69 35.33 -5.78
CA MET A 13 -0.10 35.46 -7.00
C MET A 13 -0.32 34.10 -7.68
N SER A 14 0.72 33.25 -7.75
CA SER A 14 0.60 31.92 -8.35
C SER A 14 -0.35 30.99 -7.60
N VAL A 15 -0.37 31.01 -6.27
CA VAL A 15 -1.32 30.22 -5.47
C VAL A 15 -2.75 30.71 -5.66
N LEU A 16 -2.97 32.02 -5.76
CA LEU A 16 -4.30 32.60 -6.01
C LEU A 16 -4.84 32.26 -7.42
N THR A 17 -3.97 32.09 -8.41
CA THR A 17 -4.39 31.75 -9.78
C THR A 17 -4.51 30.24 -10.03
N LEU A 18 -3.80 29.39 -9.29
CA LEU A 18 -3.83 27.94 -9.51
C LEU A 18 -5.15 27.26 -9.09
N GLY A 19 -6.01 27.93 -8.31
CA GLY A 19 -7.31 27.41 -7.87
C GLY A 19 -8.53 27.94 -8.64
N ALA A 20 -8.35 28.87 -9.60
CA ALA A 20 -9.48 29.62 -10.18
C ALA A 20 -9.79 29.27 -11.65
N TYR A 21 -9.10 28.29 -12.25
CA TYR A 21 -9.31 27.92 -13.65
C TYR A 21 -9.80 26.47 -13.75
N ILE A 22 -11.12 26.29 -13.73
CA ILE A 22 -11.78 25.06 -14.16
C ILE A 22 -12.16 25.28 -15.62
N PRO A 23 -11.52 24.61 -16.60
CA PRO A 23 -11.93 24.71 -17.99
C PRO A 23 -13.35 24.16 -18.13
N GLN A 24 -14.22 24.93 -18.77
CA GLN A 24 -15.58 24.45 -19.07
C GLN A 24 -15.47 23.43 -20.20
N LEU A 25 -15.98 22.23 -19.95
CA LEU A 25 -16.02 21.15 -20.91
C LEU A 25 -17.28 21.38 -21.78
N ASP A 26 -17.12 22.03 -22.92
CA ASP A 26 -18.20 22.18 -23.89
C ASP A 26 -18.44 20.82 -24.56
N TRP A 27 -19.51 20.13 -24.14
CA TRP A 27 -20.03 18.97 -24.86
C TRP A 27 -20.93 19.47 -26.00
N ASP A 28 -20.33 19.66 -27.18
CA ASP A 28 -21.07 19.72 -28.44
C ASP A 28 -21.61 18.31 -28.76
N ASP A 29 -22.86 18.03 -28.38
CA ASP A 29 -23.59 16.84 -28.84
C ASP A 29 -24.23 17.14 -30.18
N ASP A 30 -23.43 16.99 -31.24
CA ASP A 30 -23.90 16.98 -32.62
C ASP A 30 -24.45 15.57 -32.93
N ARG A 31 -25.67 15.28 -32.45
CA ARG A 31 -26.43 14.09 -32.86
C ARG A 31 -27.83 14.47 -33.33
N LYS A 32 -27.90 14.73 -34.64
CA LYS A 32 -29.14 14.82 -35.41
C LYS A 32 -29.91 13.51 -35.41
N ASP A 33 -31.20 13.67 -35.07
CA ASP A 33 -32.40 13.01 -35.59
C ASP A 33 -32.44 11.49 -35.73
N LYS A 34 -33.33 10.87 -34.96
CA LYS A 34 -34.62 10.43 -35.52
C LYS A 34 -35.62 10.01 -34.43
N ASP A 35 -36.79 10.65 -34.50
CA ASP A 35 -38.16 10.20 -34.16
C ASP A 35 -38.31 9.07 -33.14
N THR A 36 -39.09 9.29 -32.08
CA THR A 36 -40.55 9.07 -32.14
C THR A 36 -41.21 9.58 -30.85
N GLU A 37 -42.39 10.15 -31.04
CA GLU A 37 -43.25 10.93 -30.16
C GLU A 37 -43.66 10.27 -28.84
N LEU A 38 -43.70 11.06 -27.77
CA LEU A 38 -44.55 10.82 -26.60
C LEU A 38 -45.96 11.35 -26.90
N PRO A 39 -46.99 10.78 -26.25
CA PRO A 39 -48.01 11.66 -25.71
C PRO A 39 -48.21 11.46 -24.21
N ASN A 40 -48.31 12.62 -23.60
CA ASN A 40 -48.54 12.99 -22.22
C ASN A 40 -49.90 12.52 -21.67
N GLY A 41 -49.92 12.18 -20.38
CA GLY A 41 -51.04 12.46 -19.47
C GLY A 41 -52.11 11.39 -19.32
N GLU A 42 -52.28 10.86 -18.11
CA GLU A 42 -53.39 11.24 -17.23
C GLU A 42 -53.27 10.61 -15.83
N LYS A 43 -53.80 11.35 -14.86
CA LYS A 43 -53.83 11.02 -13.43
C LYS A 43 -54.97 10.04 -13.14
N ASN A 44 -54.81 9.18 -12.12
CA ASN A 44 -55.72 8.99 -10.97
C ASN A 44 -55.69 7.56 -10.40
N SER A 45 -55.36 7.49 -9.10
CA SER A 45 -55.84 6.64 -8.00
C SER A 45 -56.25 5.16 -8.21
N ALA A 46 -55.54 4.27 -7.50
CA ALA A 46 -56.06 3.06 -6.82
C ALA A 46 -54.96 2.60 -5.82
N ASP A 47 -55.09 2.85 -4.53
CA ASP A 47 -55.71 2.00 -3.51
C ASP A 47 -55.04 0.62 -3.31
N SER A 48 -54.37 0.50 -2.16
CA SER A 48 -54.15 -0.68 -1.30
C SER A 48 -53.64 -2.01 -1.88
N ALA A 49 -52.43 -2.42 -1.46
CA ALA A 49 -52.13 -3.77 -0.95
C ALA A 49 -50.68 -3.87 -0.42
N PHE A 50 -50.51 -4.56 0.72
CA PHE A 50 -49.26 -4.93 1.45
C PHE A 50 -48.61 -3.76 2.21
N ASP A 51 -48.90 -3.49 3.49
CA ASP A 51 -48.94 -4.34 4.69
C ASP A 51 -47.62 -5.05 5.02
N GLU A 52 -46.91 -4.42 5.97
CA GLU A 52 -46.16 -5.02 7.08
C GLU A 52 -45.03 -5.99 6.76
N VAL A 53 -43.79 -5.47 6.72
CA VAL A 53 -42.65 -6.18 7.31
C VAL A 53 -41.90 -5.20 8.22
N SER A 54 -42.08 -5.48 9.51
CA SER A 54 -41.29 -5.11 10.68
C SER A 54 -39.95 -4.42 10.40
N ASP A 55 -39.87 -3.21 10.94
CA ASP A 55 -38.71 -2.68 11.65
C ASP A 55 -37.87 -3.81 12.25
N SER A 56 -36.72 -4.03 11.62
CA SER A 56 -35.54 -4.55 12.29
C SER A 56 -34.46 -3.53 11.99
N SER A 57 -34.46 -2.49 12.80
CA SER A 57 -33.25 -1.84 13.28
C SER A 57 -32.30 -2.94 13.78
N LEU A 58 -31.56 -3.53 12.84
CA LEU A 58 -30.29 -4.15 13.12
C LEU A 58 -29.40 -2.99 13.55
N ASP A 59 -29.37 -2.73 14.86
CA ASP A 59 -28.15 -2.29 15.51
C ASP A 59 -27.09 -3.31 15.12
N LEU A 60 -26.41 -3.02 14.00
CA LEU A 60 -25.06 -3.49 13.77
C LEU A 60 -24.24 -2.73 14.81
N GLU A 61 -24.28 -3.20 16.05
CA GLU A 61 -23.14 -3.01 16.94
C GLU A 61 -21.96 -3.56 16.15
N ASP A 62 -21.07 -2.66 15.73
CA ASP A 62 -19.79 -3.01 15.16
C ASP A 62 -19.13 -4.00 16.15
N GLU A 63 -19.25 -5.29 15.87
CA GLU A 63 -18.33 -6.29 16.43
C GLU A 63 -16.97 -5.86 15.88
N GLU A 64 -16.26 -5.01 16.63
CA GLU A 64 -14.82 -4.86 16.45
C GLU A 64 -14.28 -6.29 16.44
N ASP A 65 -13.73 -6.69 15.28
CA ASP A 65 -13.20 -8.02 15.05
C ASP A 65 -11.99 -8.16 15.99
N LEU A 66 -12.25 -8.58 17.23
CA LEU A 66 -11.27 -8.61 18.33
C LEU A 66 -10.31 -9.78 18.10
N TRP A 67 -9.45 -9.66 17.10
CA TRP A 67 -8.35 -10.60 16.92
C TRP A 67 -7.37 -10.46 18.08
N SER A 68 -6.77 -11.58 18.48
CA SER A 68 -5.63 -11.57 19.39
C SER A 68 -4.40 -10.95 18.74
N ILE A 69 -3.46 -10.45 19.54
CA ILE A 69 -2.18 -9.92 19.04
C ILE A 69 -1.43 -10.95 18.18
N ASP A 70 -1.48 -12.23 18.58
CA ASP A 70 -0.84 -13.33 17.85
C ASP A 70 -1.49 -13.52 16.47
N GLU A 71 -2.81 -13.40 16.36
CA GLU A 71 -3.52 -13.49 15.07
C GLU A 71 -3.18 -12.31 14.14
N TYR A 72 -3.02 -11.09 14.69
CA TYR A 72 -2.54 -9.95 13.90
C TYR A 72 -1.11 -10.16 13.40
N ILE A 73 -0.21 -10.65 14.26
CA ILE A 73 1.18 -10.97 13.89
C ILE A 73 1.21 -12.04 12.80
N ASP A 74 0.45 -13.13 12.94
CA ASP A 74 0.37 -14.21 11.97
C ASP A 74 -0.15 -13.72 10.61
N ASN A 75 -1.20 -12.89 10.61
CA ASN A 75 -1.74 -12.29 9.40
C ASN A 75 -0.73 -11.33 8.74
N MET A 76 -0.02 -10.52 9.53
CA MET A 76 1.02 -9.63 9.02
C MET A 76 2.19 -10.42 8.42
N ASN A 77 2.62 -11.49 9.08
CA ASN A 77 3.68 -12.39 8.60
C ASN A 77 3.29 -13.09 7.29
N MET A 78 2.03 -13.53 7.18
CA MET A 78 1.50 -14.12 5.95
C MET A 78 1.57 -13.13 4.78
N GLN A 79 1.05 -11.92 4.95
CA GLN A 79 1.07 -10.89 3.90
C GLN A 79 2.51 -10.47 3.55
N ALA A 80 3.38 -10.30 4.55
CA ALA A 80 4.80 -9.98 4.34
C ALA A 80 5.51 -11.04 3.48
N ARG A 81 5.24 -12.32 3.75
CA ARG A 81 5.75 -13.44 2.96
C ARG A 81 5.23 -13.37 1.52
N GLU A 82 3.94 -13.12 1.32
CA GLU A 82 3.36 -12.98 -0.01
C GLU A 82 3.99 -11.84 -0.81
N GLN A 83 4.19 -10.67 -0.19
CA GLN A 83 4.84 -9.52 -0.83
C GLN A 83 6.30 -9.82 -1.21
N MET A 84 7.03 -10.54 -0.36
CA MET A 84 8.39 -10.97 -0.65
C MET A 84 8.43 -11.96 -1.83
N LEU A 85 7.56 -12.96 -1.84
CA LEU A 85 7.51 -13.94 -2.92
C LEU A 85 7.07 -13.29 -4.24
N SER A 86 6.11 -12.38 -4.20
CA SER A 86 5.66 -11.57 -5.35
C SER A 86 6.80 -10.76 -5.96
N LYS A 87 7.56 -10.04 -5.12
CA LYS A 87 8.74 -9.24 -5.52
C LYS A 87 9.80 -10.07 -6.23
N LEU A 88 10.14 -11.22 -5.67
CA LEU A 88 11.21 -12.08 -6.19
C LEU A 88 10.74 -12.82 -7.44
N GLY A 89 9.48 -13.27 -7.45
CA GLY A 89 8.90 -14.05 -8.52
C GLY A 89 9.49 -15.46 -8.65
N PRO A 90 8.85 -16.32 -9.46
CA PRO A 90 9.09 -17.75 -9.46
C PRO A 90 10.53 -18.12 -9.86
N LYS A 91 11.14 -17.35 -10.78
CA LYS A 91 12.51 -17.64 -11.23
C LYS A 91 13.56 -17.43 -10.14
N ILE A 92 13.37 -16.43 -9.29
CA ILE A 92 14.30 -16.18 -8.18
C ILE A 92 13.98 -17.14 -7.04
N VAL A 93 12.72 -17.19 -6.61
CA VAL A 93 12.25 -18.03 -5.49
C VAL A 93 12.71 -19.48 -5.67
N ASN A 94 12.44 -20.11 -6.81
CA ASN A 94 12.79 -21.52 -7.04
C ASN A 94 14.28 -21.87 -6.87
N ARG A 95 15.17 -20.86 -6.89
CA ARG A 95 16.61 -21.06 -6.74
C ARG A 95 17.09 -20.78 -5.32
N VAL A 96 16.43 -19.88 -4.60
CA VAL A 96 16.90 -19.38 -3.30
C VAL A 96 15.94 -19.67 -2.15
N GLU A 97 14.89 -20.46 -2.41
CA GLU A 97 13.83 -20.82 -1.46
C GLU A 97 14.38 -21.30 -0.11
N ASP A 98 15.33 -22.23 -0.11
CA ASP A 98 15.91 -22.75 1.14
C ASP A 98 16.52 -21.65 2.01
N ASN A 99 17.26 -20.71 1.41
CA ASN A 99 17.83 -19.58 2.15
C ASN A 99 16.74 -18.59 2.62
N LEU A 100 15.68 -18.40 1.84
CA LEU A 100 14.57 -17.56 2.27
C LEU A 100 13.88 -18.15 3.50
N LEU A 101 13.55 -19.45 3.46
CA LEU A 101 12.85 -20.14 4.53
C LEU A 101 13.69 -20.28 5.80
N GLN A 102 15.00 -20.48 5.67
CA GLN A 102 15.88 -20.77 6.81
C GLN A 102 16.51 -19.51 7.43
N GLU A 103 16.71 -18.44 6.64
CA GLU A 103 17.48 -17.27 7.09
C GLU A 103 16.65 -15.99 7.08
N ILE A 104 15.95 -15.71 5.98
CA ILE A 104 15.33 -14.39 5.76
C ILE A 104 13.96 -14.28 6.44
N LEU A 105 13.07 -15.25 6.22
CA LEU A 105 11.72 -15.21 6.79
C LEU A 105 11.72 -15.23 8.32
N PRO A 106 12.50 -16.08 9.02
CA PRO A 106 12.50 -16.07 10.48
C PRO A 106 12.92 -14.72 11.07
N GLN A 107 13.91 -14.05 10.48
CA GLN A 107 14.35 -12.73 10.93
C GLN A 107 13.35 -11.63 10.62
N MET A 108 12.68 -11.71 9.47
CA MET A 108 11.59 -10.78 9.14
C MET A 108 10.44 -10.92 10.13
N GLU A 109 10.03 -12.15 10.45
CA GLU A 109 8.96 -12.46 11.41
C GLU A 109 9.33 -11.97 12.83
N GLU A 110 10.60 -12.09 13.22
CA GLU A 110 11.11 -11.53 14.50
C GLU A 110 11.00 -10.00 14.53
N VAL A 111 11.38 -9.31 13.44
CA VAL A 111 11.22 -7.85 13.34
C VAL A 111 9.76 -7.45 13.42
N ILE A 112 8.85 -8.15 12.72
CA ILE A 112 7.41 -7.88 12.76
C ILE A 112 6.88 -8.06 14.19
N SER A 113 7.21 -9.16 14.85
CA SER A 113 6.79 -9.45 16.22
C SER A 113 7.28 -8.36 17.19
N SER A 114 8.52 -7.89 17.02
CA SER A 114 9.11 -6.85 17.87
C SER A 114 8.39 -5.50 17.77
N ILE A 115 7.73 -5.21 16.63
CA ILE A 115 6.96 -3.96 16.45
C ILE A 115 5.68 -4.02 17.27
N TYR A 116 5.00 -5.17 17.29
CA TYR A 116 3.80 -5.37 18.11
C TYR A 116 4.13 -5.41 19.60
N GLU A 117 5.27 -5.98 20.00
CA GLU A 117 5.71 -5.99 21.41
C GLU A 117 6.06 -4.60 21.97
N GLN A 118 6.50 -3.67 21.10
CA GLN A 118 6.84 -2.29 21.48
C GLN A 118 5.61 -1.40 21.68
N SER A 119 4.43 -1.85 21.27
CA SER A 119 3.19 -1.12 21.49
C SER A 119 2.74 -1.28 22.95
N ASP A 120 2.88 -0.21 23.74
CA ASP A 120 2.57 -0.15 25.18
C ASP A 120 1.04 0.00 25.45
N ASP A 121 0.23 -0.08 24.39
CA ASP A 121 -1.20 0.21 24.43
C ASP A 121 -2.04 -1.03 24.77
N GLN A 122 -3.20 -0.79 25.40
CA GLN A 122 -4.18 -1.83 25.75
C GLN A 122 -4.83 -2.48 24.51
N ALA A 123 -4.60 -1.93 23.32
CA ALA A 123 -5.11 -2.39 22.04
C ALA A 123 -3.95 -2.50 21.03
N PRO A 124 -3.97 -3.50 20.14
CA PRO A 124 -2.94 -3.66 19.11
C PRO A 124 -2.94 -2.44 18.16
N PRO A 125 -1.76 -1.99 17.71
CA PRO A 125 -1.65 -0.89 16.75
C PRO A 125 -2.29 -1.27 15.41
N LYS A 126 -2.94 -0.31 14.76
CA LYS A 126 -3.55 -0.50 13.43
C LYS A 126 -2.47 -0.44 12.35
N LEU A 127 -1.78 -1.56 12.19
CA LEU A 127 -0.73 -1.72 11.20
C LEU A 127 -1.27 -2.36 9.92
N THR A 128 -0.86 -1.81 8.79
CA THR A 128 -1.14 -2.35 7.45
C THR A 128 0.15 -2.53 6.64
N ILE A 129 0.09 -3.30 5.57
CA ILE A 129 1.24 -3.62 4.71
C ILE A 129 1.00 -3.12 3.29
N THR A 130 2.01 -2.48 2.69
CA THR A 130 1.86 -2.00 1.32
C THR A 130 2.02 -3.14 0.31
N GLU A 131 1.02 -3.33 -0.56
CA GLU A 131 0.96 -4.45 -1.51
C GLU A 131 1.67 -4.23 -2.85
N HIS A 132 2.40 -3.12 -3.00
CA HIS A 132 3.00 -2.72 -4.28
C HIS A 132 4.52 -2.77 -4.23
N PRO A 133 5.13 -3.97 -4.37
CA PRO A 133 6.56 -4.11 -4.49
C PRO A 133 7.04 -3.39 -5.75
N SER A 134 8.22 -2.78 -5.67
CA SER A 134 8.76 -2.06 -6.82
C SER A 134 9.22 -3.02 -7.94
N THR A 135 8.95 -2.68 -9.19
CA THR A 135 9.39 -3.49 -10.35
C THR A 135 10.86 -3.26 -10.69
N GLY A 136 11.42 -4.13 -11.54
CA GLY A 136 12.63 -3.82 -12.29
C GLY A 136 13.91 -3.81 -11.44
N TYR A 137 14.29 -2.62 -10.96
CA TYR A 137 15.45 -2.40 -10.09
C TYR A 137 15.13 -1.76 -8.75
N GLY A 138 13.87 -1.41 -8.48
CA GLY A 138 13.52 -0.81 -7.19
C GLY A 138 13.77 -1.78 -6.02
N GLU A 139 14.06 -1.24 -4.84
CA GLU A 139 14.47 -2.03 -3.68
C GLU A 139 13.28 -2.40 -2.78
N LYS A 140 12.27 -1.53 -2.70
CA LYS A 140 11.04 -1.74 -1.91
C LYS A 140 10.43 -3.12 -2.17
N ILE A 141 10.30 -3.93 -1.12
CA ILE A 141 9.43 -5.11 -1.07
C ILE A 141 8.07 -4.65 -0.58
N PHE A 142 7.98 -4.24 0.69
CA PHE A 142 6.79 -3.71 1.32
C PHE A 142 7.19 -2.78 2.46
N HIS A 143 6.26 -1.95 2.90
CA HIS A 143 6.36 -1.14 4.12
C HIS A 143 5.24 -1.57 5.06
N ILE A 144 5.51 -1.54 6.36
CA ILE A 144 4.46 -1.60 7.38
C ILE A 144 4.15 -0.15 7.76
N TYR A 145 2.87 0.18 7.70
CA TYR A 145 2.33 1.52 7.87
C TYR A 145 1.39 1.53 9.06
N ASP A 146 1.54 2.51 9.93
CA ASP A 146 0.63 2.79 11.02
C ASP A 146 -0.50 3.70 10.52
N GLU A 147 -1.73 3.21 10.57
CA GLU A 147 -2.91 3.94 10.11
C GLU A 147 -3.29 5.09 11.03
N ASP A 148 -3.02 4.99 12.33
CA ASP A 148 -3.36 6.01 13.31
C ASP A 148 -2.35 7.17 13.27
N GLU A 149 -1.06 6.87 13.09
CA GLU A 149 0.00 7.88 12.95
C GLU A 149 0.21 8.38 11.52
N GLU A 150 -0.48 7.78 10.56
CA GLU A 150 -0.35 8.04 9.12
C GLU A 150 1.10 8.00 8.62
N THR A 151 1.87 7.00 9.05
CA THR A 151 3.31 6.95 8.74
C THR A 151 3.87 5.52 8.64
N ASP A 152 4.95 5.38 7.88
CA ASP A 152 5.67 4.10 7.83
C ASP A 152 6.32 3.84 9.20
N VAL A 153 6.25 2.60 9.68
CA VAL A 153 6.94 2.14 10.89
C VAL A 153 8.26 1.45 10.52
N VAL A 154 8.18 0.54 9.55
CA VAL A 154 9.34 -0.20 9.04
C VAL A 154 9.23 -0.38 7.54
N ARG A 155 10.38 -0.33 6.85
CA ARG A 155 10.45 -0.51 5.41
C ARG A 155 11.34 -1.70 5.07
N PHE A 156 10.78 -2.76 4.48
CA PHE A 156 11.53 -3.94 4.04
C PHE A 156 11.92 -3.84 2.57
N HIS A 157 13.22 -4.03 2.30
CA HIS A 157 13.83 -3.79 0.99
C HIS A 157 14.78 -4.94 0.63
N VAL A 158 15.02 -5.10 -0.68
CA VAL A 158 16.00 -6.05 -1.21
C VAL A 158 16.85 -5.40 -2.30
N ARG A 159 18.17 -5.50 -2.13
CA ARG A 159 19.16 -5.06 -3.11
C ARG A 159 19.78 -6.21 -3.86
N ARG A 160 20.32 -5.89 -5.03
CA ARG A 160 21.21 -6.78 -5.78
C ARG A 160 22.62 -6.28 -5.68
N ASP A 161 23.44 -7.05 -4.98
CA ASP A 161 24.83 -6.69 -4.77
C ASP A 161 25.73 -7.55 -5.65
N MET A 162 26.75 -6.94 -6.24
CA MET A 162 27.81 -7.65 -6.93
C MET A 162 29.07 -7.64 -6.06
N LYS A 163 29.33 -8.76 -5.37
CA LYS A 163 30.51 -8.92 -4.54
C LYS A 163 31.71 -9.33 -5.42
N PRO A 164 32.83 -8.58 -5.42
CA PRO A 164 33.99 -8.90 -6.26
C PRO A 164 34.45 -10.34 -6.09
N LYS A 165 34.63 -11.05 -7.22
CA LYS A 165 35.06 -12.46 -7.32
C LYS A 165 34.08 -13.51 -6.74
N GLN A 166 33.01 -13.09 -6.06
CA GLN A 166 32.02 -14.01 -5.47
C GLN A 166 30.77 -14.14 -6.35
N GLY A 167 30.33 -13.04 -6.97
CA GLY A 167 29.15 -13.01 -7.83
C GLY A 167 28.06 -12.10 -7.27
N TYR A 168 26.81 -12.42 -7.58
CA TYR A 168 25.64 -11.65 -7.20
C TYR A 168 24.96 -12.22 -5.96
N PHE A 169 24.46 -11.31 -5.13
CA PHE A 169 23.74 -11.60 -3.90
C PHE A 169 22.45 -10.76 -3.84
N PHE A 170 21.47 -11.26 -3.11
CA PHE A 170 20.31 -10.49 -2.68
C PHE A 170 20.51 -10.09 -1.23
N ASN A 171 20.64 -8.79 -0.98
CA ASN A 171 20.81 -8.24 0.36
C ASN A 171 19.44 -7.78 0.86
N PHE A 172 18.87 -8.55 1.79
CA PHE A 172 17.60 -8.23 2.45
C PHE A 172 17.90 -7.37 3.67
N HIS A 173 17.18 -6.26 3.78
CA HIS A 173 17.36 -5.32 4.87
C HIS A 173 16.05 -4.59 5.16
N TYR A 174 16.01 -3.93 6.31
CA TYR A 174 14.93 -3.07 6.71
C TYR A 174 15.44 -1.73 7.22
N HIS A 175 14.54 -0.77 7.24
CA HIS A 175 14.76 0.57 7.75
C HIS A 175 13.71 0.88 8.80
N LEU A 176 14.12 1.53 9.88
CA LEU A 176 13.28 1.84 11.02
C LEU A 176 12.91 3.32 11.05
N LYS A 177 11.70 3.63 11.53
CA LYS A 177 11.25 5.02 11.69
C LYS A 177 12.13 5.77 12.70
N GLU A 178 12.63 5.08 13.72
CA GLU A 178 13.45 5.61 14.81
C GLU A 178 14.76 6.24 14.31
N ASP A 179 15.32 5.69 13.24
CA ASP A 179 16.55 6.20 12.59
C ASP A 179 16.25 7.12 11.38
N GLY A 180 14.98 7.45 11.14
CA GLY A 180 14.57 8.26 9.99
C GLY A 180 14.64 7.51 8.66
N PHE A 181 14.69 6.18 8.70
CA PHE A 181 14.89 5.27 7.57
C PHE A 181 16.26 5.40 6.87
N GLU A 182 17.30 5.77 7.61
CA GLU A 182 18.65 5.95 7.07
C GLU A 182 19.51 4.68 7.22
N GLU A 183 19.35 3.95 8.32
CA GLU A 183 20.16 2.76 8.59
C GLU A 183 19.63 1.55 7.81
N HIS A 184 20.55 0.69 7.36
CA HIS A 184 20.22 -0.55 6.66
C HIS A 184 20.43 -1.72 7.60
N HIS A 185 19.40 -2.06 8.37
CA HIS A 185 19.43 -3.22 9.26
C HIS A 185 19.36 -4.50 8.43
N THR A 186 20.43 -5.30 8.46
CA THR A 186 20.55 -6.46 7.57
C THR A 186 19.78 -7.66 8.11
N LEU A 187 18.90 -8.24 7.28
CA LEU A 187 18.28 -9.54 7.51
C LEU A 187 19.14 -10.69 6.97
N GLY A 188 19.82 -10.46 5.85
CA GLY A 188 20.73 -11.48 5.33
C GLY A 188 21.12 -11.26 3.87
N ASP A 189 22.12 -12.06 3.47
CA ASP A 189 22.69 -12.04 2.14
C ASP A 189 22.52 -13.42 1.48
N VAL A 190 21.66 -13.49 0.47
CA VAL A 190 21.37 -14.73 -0.23
C VAL A 190 22.15 -14.79 -1.54
N TYR A 191 22.97 -15.83 -1.71
CA TYR A 191 23.76 -15.99 -2.92
C TYR A 191 22.88 -16.36 -4.12
N TRP A 192 23.07 -15.67 -5.25
CA TRP A 192 22.41 -15.99 -6.51
C TRP A 192 23.30 -16.87 -7.41
N ASP A 193 24.30 -16.25 -8.04
CA ASP A 193 25.19 -16.85 -9.03
C ASP A 193 26.30 -15.85 -9.42
N LYS A 194 27.29 -16.28 -10.20
CA LYS A 194 28.21 -15.38 -10.92
C LYS A 194 27.54 -14.59 -12.04
N ASN A 195 26.43 -15.09 -12.58
CA ASN A 195 25.66 -14.40 -13.61
C ASN A 195 24.70 -13.38 -13.01
N THR A 196 24.42 -12.31 -13.74
CA THR A 196 23.49 -11.26 -13.30
C THR A 196 22.09 -11.85 -13.08
N PRO A 197 21.46 -11.63 -11.91
CA PRO A 197 20.10 -12.08 -11.65
C PRO A 197 19.09 -11.35 -12.56
N PRO A 198 17.91 -11.95 -12.79
CA PRO A 198 16.84 -11.27 -13.51
C PRO A 198 16.41 -9.99 -12.76
N LYS A 199 15.63 -9.16 -13.44
CA LYS A 199 14.93 -8.04 -12.79
C LYS A 199 13.85 -8.58 -11.86
N TRP A 200 13.46 -7.77 -10.88
CA TRP A 200 12.32 -8.07 -10.03
C TRP A 200 11.06 -8.21 -10.86
N MET A 201 10.24 -9.16 -10.46
CA MET A 201 8.85 -9.16 -10.86
C MET A 201 8.18 -8.05 -10.05
N ALA A 202 7.35 -7.24 -10.67
CA ALA A 202 6.15 -6.81 -9.96
C ALA A 202 5.00 -6.94 -10.93
N HIS A 203 3.83 -7.22 -10.36
CA HIS A 203 2.60 -7.56 -11.06
C HIS A 203 2.23 -6.56 -12.15
#